data_AF-A0A212LDT9-F1
#
_entry.id   AF-A0A212LDT9-F1
#
_cell.length_a   1.000
_cell.length_b   1.000
_cell.length_c   1.000
_cell.angle_alpha   90.00
_cell.angle_beta   90.00
_cell.angle_gamma   90.00
#
_symmetry.space_group_name_H-M   'P 1'
#
loop_
_entity.id
_entity.type
_entity.pdbx_description
1 polymer ?
#
loop_
_entity_poly.entity_id
_entity_poly.type
_entity_poly.pdbx_seq_one_letter_code
_entity_poly.pdbx_strand_id
1 'polypeptide(L)'
;MTDTTFPRGRLLTIPNLITLARLIAVPAVILLLLDGDFGWAFAVFVIAGISDGVDGAIARHVPGQASELGRLLDPVADKALLVSIFVVLAATGHAPMWLTVLVVSRDVLIVGGVIVSWLASKPVPIVPLMISKANTAAQILYAALLLADLGLAWRLEPLVDIMGWVVAALTLVSAAAYVRGWLAFMQG
;
A
#
# COMPACT_ATOMS: atom_id res chain seq x y z
N MET A 1 31.09 -15.03 29.37
CA MET A 1 31.20 -14.61 27.96
C MET A 1 29.88 -14.96 27.30
N THR A 2 28.95 -14.01 27.25
CA THR A 2 27.64 -14.18 26.60
C THR A 2 27.83 -13.96 25.11
N ASP A 3 27.62 -15.00 24.32
CA ASP A 3 27.54 -14.91 22.86
C ASP A 3 26.38 -13.98 22.47
N THR A 4 26.68 -12.71 22.22
CA THR A 4 25.80 -11.80 21.48
C THR A 4 25.94 -12.13 20.00
N THR A 5 25.48 -13.31 19.60
CA THR A 5 25.24 -13.57 18.18
C THR A 5 23.92 -12.90 17.81
N PHE A 6 24.01 -11.62 17.41
CA PHE A 6 22.94 -11.05 16.60
C PHE A 6 22.67 -12.04 15.45
N PRO A 7 21.44 -12.56 15.30
CA PRO A 7 21.14 -13.41 14.17
C PRO A 7 21.54 -12.63 12.92
N ARG A 8 22.50 -13.15 12.15
CA ARG A 8 22.93 -12.54 10.88
C ARG A 8 21.68 -12.41 10.02
N GLY A 9 21.06 -11.23 10.03
CA GLY A 9 19.91 -10.94 9.19
C GLY A 9 20.33 -11.23 7.77
N ARG A 10 19.78 -12.29 7.16
CA ARG A 10 20.00 -12.54 5.75
C ARG A 10 19.36 -11.39 5.00
N LEU A 11 20.19 -10.43 4.60
CA LEU A 11 19.80 -9.33 3.73
C LEU A 11 19.38 -9.84 2.34
N LEU A 12 19.86 -11.03 1.94
CA LEU A 12 19.55 -11.68 0.67
C LEU A 12 18.61 -12.88 0.91
N THR A 13 17.35 -12.61 1.23
CA THR A 13 16.27 -13.60 1.09
C THR A 13 15.46 -13.29 -0.16
N ILE A 14 14.82 -14.31 -0.74
CA ILE A 14 13.97 -14.13 -1.93
C ILE A 14 12.91 -13.05 -1.68
N PRO A 15 12.15 -13.06 -0.56
CA PRO A 15 11.17 -12.02 -0.28
C PRO A 15 11.75 -10.61 -0.23
N ASN A 16 12.95 -10.44 0.34
CA ASN A 16 13.58 -9.11 0.42
C ASN A 16 13.99 -8.56 -0.95
N LEU A 17 14.42 -9.44 -1.87
CA LEU A 17 14.73 -9.04 -3.24
C LEU A 17 13.46 -8.58 -3.99
N ILE A 18 12.32 -9.24 -3.78
CA ILE A 18 11.06 -8.78 -4.37
C ILE A 18 10.56 -7.48 -3.77
N THR A 19 10.64 -7.30 -2.45
CA THR A 19 10.30 -6.01 -1.83
C THR A 19 11.18 -4.88 -2.39
N LEU A 20 12.48 -5.14 -2.58
CA LEU A 20 13.40 -4.18 -3.20
C LEU A 20 13.06 -3.93 -4.68
N ALA A 21 12.73 -4.99 -5.43
CA ALA A 21 12.31 -4.87 -6.82
C ALA A 21 11.03 -4.03 -6.95
N ARG A 22 10.06 -4.18 -6.04
CA ARG A 22 8.87 -3.31 -5.97
C ARG A 22 9.23 -1.86 -5.69
N LEU A 23 10.17 -1.62 -4.78
CA LEU A 23 10.64 -0.26 -4.51
C LEU A 23 11.30 0.38 -5.74
N ILE A 24 12.04 -0.40 -6.52
CA ILE A 24 12.62 0.03 -7.81
C ILE A 24 11.54 0.18 -8.90
N ALA A 25 10.46 -0.59 -8.84
CA ALA A 25 9.34 -0.47 -9.76
C ALA A 25 8.58 0.86 -9.59
N VAL A 26 8.60 1.47 -8.40
CA VAL A 26 7.93 2.77 -8.15
C VAL A 26 8.37 3.86 -9.13
N PRO A 27 9.67 4.24 -9.24
CA PRO A 27 10.10 5.26 -10.20
C PRO A 27 9.85 4.84 -11.65
N ALA A 28 9.96 3.55 -11.98
CA ALA A 28 9.65 3.06 -13.33
C ALA A 28 8.18 3.28 -13.69
N VAL A 29 7.24 2.95 -12.79
CA VAL A 29 5.81 3.20 -12.98
C VAL A 29 5.52 4.68 -13.08
N ILE A 30 6.14 5.53 -12.24
CA ILE A 30 5.97 6.98 -12.32
C ILE A 30 6.34 7.49 -13.72
N LEU A 31 7.51 7.08 -14.25
CA LEU A 31 7.95 7.50 -15.59
C LEU A 31 6.97 7.03 -16.67
N LEU A 32 6.56 5.77 -16.65
CA LEU A 32 5.58 5.22 -17.61
C LEU A 32 4.26 5.99 -17.58
N LEU A 33 3.77 6.36 -16.39
CA LEU A 33 2.54 7.13 -16.26
C LEU A 33 2.68 8.57 -16.76
N LEU A 34 3.84 9.19 -16.57
CA LEU A 34 4.13 10.54 -17.07
C LEU A 34 4.27 10.56 -18.60
N ASP A 35 4.84 9.49 -19.17
CA ASP A 35 4.96 9.31 -20.62
C ASP A 35 3.64 8.89 -21.30
N GLY A 36 2.61 8.56 -20.51
CA GLY A 36 1.30 8.11 -21.01
C GLY A 36 1.24 6.64 -21.41
N ASP A 37 2.29 5.86 -21.10
CA ASP A 37 2.40 4.43 -21.37
C ASP A 37 1.62 3.59 -20.33
N PHE A 38 0.32 3.85 -20.21
CA PHE A 38 -0.55 3.23 -19.20
C PHE A 38 -0.60 1.71 -19.27
N GLY A 39 -0.47 1.12 -20.46
CA GLY A 39 -0.44 -0.34 -20.64
C GLY A 39 0.79 -0.99 -20.01
N TRP A 40 1.96 -0.36 -20.13
CA TRP A 40 3.18 -0.82 -19.46
C TRP A 40 3.13 -0.56 -17.96
N ALA A 41 2.59 0.59 -17.53
CA ALA A 41 2.37 0.87 -16.12
C ALA A 41 1.44 -0.17 -15.47
N PHE A 42 0.36 -0.56 -16.15
CA PHE A 42 -0.54 -1.64 -15.74
C PHE A 42 0.21 -2.97 -15.62
N ALA A 43 1.01 -3.35 -16.62
CA ALA A 43 1.77 -4.60 -16.60
C ALA A 43 2.73 -4.66 -15.41
N VAL A 44 3.50 -3.58 -15.18
CA VAL A 44 4.42 -3.50 -14.04
C VAL A 44 3.66 -3.56 -12.70
N PHE A 45 2.54 -2.85 -12.58
CA PHE A 45 1.70 -2.87 -11.38
C PHE A 45 1.16 -4.27 -11.07
N VAL A 46 0.66 -4.99 -12.08
CA VAL A 46 0.14 -6.36 -11.92
C VAL A 46 1.26 -7.34 -11.58
N ILE A 47 2.40 -7.27 -12.28
CA ILE A 47 3.56 -8.12 -11.98
C ILE A 47 4.02 -7.89 -10.54
N ALA A 48 4.17 -6.63 -10.13
CA ALA A 48 4.55 -6.26 -8.76
C ALA A 48 3.59 -6.83 -7.70
N GLY A 49 2.27 -6.74 -7.93
CA GLY A 49 1.26 -7.27 -7.02
C GLY A 49 1.23 -8.80 -6.97
N ILE A 50 1.43 -9.48 -8.12
CA ILE A 50 1.52 -10.95 -8.15
C ILE A 50 2.79 -11.43 -7.44
N SER A 51 3.93 -10.78 -7.67
CA SER A 51 5.19 -11.10 -7.00
C SER A 51 5.03 -11.01 -5.48
N ASP A 52 4.42 -9.95 -4.96
CA ASP A 52 4.15 -9.84 -3.53
C ASP A 52 3.36 -11.03 -2.94
N GLY A 53 2.25 -11.40 -3.61
CA GLY A 53 1.41 -12.51 -3.15
C GLY A 53 2.15 -13.85 -3.13
N VAL A 54 2.97 -14.10 -4.16
CA VAL A 54 3.79 -15.32 -4.27
C VAL A 54 4.87 -15.35 -3.19
N ASP A 55 5.59 -14.26 -2.99
CA ASP A 55 6.68 -14.20 -2.01
C ASP A 55 6.19 -14.18 -0.57
N GLY A 56 5.06 -13.55 -0.32
CA GLY A 56 4.36 -13.67 0.95
C GLY A 56 3.97 -15.12 1.25
N ALA A 57 3.61 -15.91 0.23
CA ALA A 57 3.35 -17.34 0.41
C ALA A 57 4.65 -18.13 0.68
N ILE A 58 5.73 -17.84 -0.05
CA ILE A 58 7.05 -18.47 0.16
C ILE A 58 7.58 -18.17 1.56
N ALA A 59 7.51 -16.91 2.01
CA ALA A 59 7.95 -16.50 3.35
C ALA A 59 7.16 -17.19 4.48
N ARG A 60 5.88 -17.53 4.24
CA ARG A 60 5.03 -18.25 5.20
C ARG A 60 5.28 -19.75 5.24
N HIS A 61 5.63 -20.37 4.11
CA HIS A 61 5.73 -21.83 4.01
C HIS A 61 7.17 -22.35 4.03
N VAL A 62 8.18 -21.51 3.79
CA VAL A 62 9.59 -21.91 3.75
C VAL A 62 10.33 -21.46 5.01
N PRO A 63 10.76 -22.39 5.88
CA PRO A 63 11.54 -22.07 7.07
C PRO A 63 12.84 -21.32 6.75
N GLY A 64 13.11 -20.21 7.43
CA GLY A 64 14.36 -19.45 7.30
C GLY A 64 14.42 -18.44 6.14
N GLN A 65 13.31 -18.20 5.43
CA GLN A 65 13.17 -17.16 4.41
C GLN A 65 12.49 -15.87 4.92
N ALA A 66 11.81 -15.95 6.08
CA ALA A 66 11.25 -14.78 6.73
C ALA A 66 12.38 -13.90 7.33
N SER A 67 12.41 -12.62 6.93
CA SER A 67 13.36 -11.62 7.43
C SER A 67 12.61 -10.49 8.14
N GLU A 68 13.13 -10.00 9.27
CA GLU A 68 12.52 -8.88 10.00
C GLU A 68 12.49 -7.60 9.17
N LEU A 69 13.59 -7.33 8.43
CA LEU A 69 13.68 -6.20 7.52
C LEU A 69 12.65 -6.30 6.39
N GLY A 70 12.53 -7.48 5.78
CA GLY A 70 11.55 -7.71 4.72
C GLY A 70 10.13 -7.43 5.21
N ARG A 71 9.75 -7.93 6.40
CA ARG A 71 8.41 -7.69 6.99
C ARG A 71 8.12 -6.21 7.26
N LEU A 72 9.13 -5.40 7.54
CA LEU A 72 8.96 -3.96 7.78
C LEU A 72 8.89 -3.17 6.45
N LEU A 73 9.74 -3.53 5.49
CA LEU A 73 9.83 -2.86 4.19
C LEU A 73 8.63 -3.19 3.28
N ASP A 74 8.02 -4.36 3.46
CA ASP A 74 6.98 -4.89 2.61
C ASP A 74 5.72 -3.98 2.56
N PRO A 75 5.08 -3.60 3.69
CA PRO A 75 3.99 -2.63 3.68
C PRO A 75 4.37 -1.25 3.14
N VAL A 76 5.64 -0.86 3.30
CA VAL A 76 6.15 0.45 2.84
C VAL A 76 6.27 0.46 1.31
N ALA A 77 6.85 -0.60 0.73
CA ALA A 77 6.99 -0.73 -0.72
C ALA A 77 5.62 -0.79 -1.40
N ASP A 78 4.67 -1.56 -0.86
CA ASP A 78 3.31 -1.63 -1.37
C ASP A 78 2.60 -0.28 -1.36
N LYS A 79 2.68 0.43 -0.23
CA LYS A 79 2.06 1.75 -0.15
C LYS A 79 2.77 2.79 -1.00
N ALA A 80 4.10 2.74 -1.12
CA ALA A 80 4.83 3.63 -2.01
C ALA A 80 4.38 3.46 -3.47
N LEU A 81 4.25 2.22 -3.95
CA LEU A 81 3.79 1.94 -5.31
C LEU A 81 2.35 2.44 -5.53
N LEU A 82 1.43 2.05 -4.65
CA LEU A 82 0.02 2.39 -4.78
C LEU A 82 -0.22 3.90 -4.68
N VAL A 83 0.38 4.57 -3.68
CA VAL A 83 0.24 6.02 -3.49
C VAL A 83 0.83 6.78 -4.69
N SER A 84 1.98 6.35 -5.20
CA SER A 84 2.60 7.01 -6.38
C SER A 84 1.68 6.94 -7.60
N ILE A 85 1.04 5.80 -7.85
CA ILE A 85 0.05 5.64 -8.93
C ILE A 85 -1.11 6.63 -8.74
N PHE A 86 -1.72 6.67 -7.55
CA PHE A 86 -2.83 7.59 -7.26
C PHE A 86 -2.44 9.06 -7.43
N VAL A 87 -1.23 9.44 -6.99
CA VAL A 87 -0.73 10.81 -7.08
C VAL A 87 -0.48 11.19 -8.53
N VAL A 88 0.21 10.35 -9.32
CA VAL A 88 0.52 10.67 -10.72
C VAL A 88 -0.75 10.67 -11.58
N LEU A 89 -1.64 9.70 -11.40
CA LEU A 89 -2.91 9.67 -12.14
C LEU A 89 -3.79 10.89 -11.81
N ALA A 90 -3.81 11.34 -10.56
CA ALA A 90 -4.53 12.56 -10.21
C ALA A 90 -3.86 13.83 -10.76
N ALA A 91 -2.53 13.91 -10.68
CA ALA A 91 -1.76 15.05 -11.18
C ALA A 91 -1.86 15.20 -12.71
N THR A 92 -1.99 14.07 -13.43
CA THR A 92 -2.20 14.04 -14.89
C THR A 92 -3.67 14.16 -15.29
N GLY A 93 -4.60 14.26 -14.33
CA GLY A 93 -6.03 14.47 -14.58
C GLY A 93 -6.85 13.20 -14.87
N HIS A 94 -6.26 12.00 -14.75
CA HIS A 94 -6.94 10.73 -15.01
C HIS A 94 -7.68 10.17 -13.78
N ALA A 95 -7.27 10.55 -12.57
CA ALA A 95 -7.97 10.20 -11.33
C ALA A 95 -8.53 11.45 -10.63
N PRO A 96 -9.67 11.37 -9.93
CA PRO A 96 -10.21 12.51 -9.21
C PRO A 96 -9.27 12.94 -8.07
N MET A 97 -8.81 14.20 -8.10
CA MET A 97 -7.86 14.71 -7.10
C MET A 97 -8.39 14.56 -5.66
N TRP A 98 -9.69 14.78 -5.46
CA TRP A 98 -10.34 14.65 -4.15
C TRP A 98 -10.22 13.22 -3.59
N LEU A 99 -10.27 12.19 -4.44
CA LEU A 99 -10.19 10.79 -4.04
C LEU A 99 -8.75 10.46 -3.59
N THR A 100 -7.76 10.91 -4.36
CA THR A 100 -6.35 10.77 -4.01
C THR A 100 -6.02 11.47 -2.69
N VAL A 101 -6.49 12.71 -2.50
CA VAL A 101 -6.31 13.44 -1.22
C VAL A 101 -6.95 12.68 -0.06
N LEU A 102 -8.16 12.13 -0.24
CA LEU A 102 -8.84 11.34 0.78
C LEU A 102 -8.05 10.07 1.17
N VAL A 103 -7.55 9.33 0.19
CA VAL A 103 -6.74 8.12 0.41
C VAL A 103 -5.43 8.44 1.14
N VAL A 104 -4.68 9.42 0.63
CA VAL A 104 -3.38 9.81 1.20
C VAL A 104 -3.54 10.39 2.60
N SER A 105 -4.53 11.28 2.81
CA SER A 105 -4.77 11.87 4.13
C SER A 105 -5.16 10.83 5.18
N ARG A 106 -5.93 9.80 4.83
CA ARG A 106 -6.24 8.68 5.72
C ARG A 106 -4.98 7.91 6.12
N ASP A 107 -4.06 7.67 5.19
CA ASP A 107 -2.81 6.97 5.48
C ASP A 107 -1.90 7.82 6.39
N VAL A 108 -1.80 9.13 6.12
CA VAL A 108 -1.10 10.09 6.99
C VAL A 108 -1.73 10.16 8.38
N LEU A 109 -3.05 10.14 8.50
CA LEU A 109 -3.77 10.15 9.77
C LEU A 109 -3.39 8.94 10.63
N ILE A 110 -3.32 7.75 10.04
CA ILE A 110 -2.99 6.52 10.79
C ILE A 110 -1.54 6.55 11.26
N VAL A 111 -0.60 6.89 10.37
CA VAL A 111 0.82 6.99 10.71
C VAL A 111 1.05 8.09 11.75
N GLY A 112 0.44 9.26 11.56
CA GLY A 112 0.50 10.38 12.49
C GLY A 112 -0.07 10.02 13.87
N GLY A 113 -1.22 9.33 13.92
CA GLY A 113 -1.80 8.85 15.18
C GLY A 113 -0.87 7.90 15.94
N VAL A 114 -0.19 6.99 15.24
CA VAL A 114 0.82 6.10 15.85
C VAL A 114 2.01 6.89 16.39
N ILE A 115 2.54 7.85 15.62
CA ILE A 115 3.67 8.71 16.04
C ILE A 115 3.30 9.52 17.28
N VAL A 116 2.14 10.19 17.27
CA VAL A 116 1.66 11.00 18.41
C VAL A 116 1.50 10.14 19.66
N SER A 117 0.95 8.94 19.53
CA SER A 117 0.79 7.99 20.63
C SER A 117 2.13 7.59 21.24
N TRP A 118 3.13 7.38 20.39
CA TRP A 118 4.48 7.05 20.82
C TRP A 118 5.15 8.22 21.54
N LEU A 119 5.03 9.44 21.02
CA LEU A 119 5.53 10.66 21.66
C LEU A 119 4.83 10.93 23.01
N ALA A 120 3.56 10.55 23.14
CA ALA A 120 2.79 10.65 24.38
C ALA A 120 3.11 9.53 25.40
N SER A 121 4.08 8.66 25.14
CA SER A 121 4.39 7.47 25.96
C SER A 121 3.20 6.53 26.21
N LYS A 122 2.19 6.60 25.34
CA LYS A 122 0.99 5.76 25.36
C LYS A 122 0.92 4.99 24.02
N PRO A 123 1.77 3.97 23.81
CA PRO A 123 1.80 3.26 22.53
C PRO A 123 0.48 2.52 22.28
N VAL A 124 -0.32 3.04 21.35
CA VAL A 124 -1.59 2.40 20.93
C VAL A 124 -1.26 1.08 20.23
N PRO A 125 -1.86 -0.05 20.64
CA PRO A 125 -1.69 -1.31 19.91
C PRO A 125 -2.29 -1.18 18.51
N ILE A 126 -1.50 -1.46 17.48
CA ILE A 126 -1.95 -1.46 16.09
C ILE A 126 -2.80 -2.72 15.87
N VAL A 127 -4.12 -2.59 16.04
CA VAL A 127 -5.05 -3.69 15.78
C VAL A 127 -5.41 -3.69 14.29
N PRO A 128 -5.14 -4.77 13.54
CA PRO A 128 -5.48 -4.84 12.13
C PRO A 128 -6.99 -4.91 11.93
N LEU A 129 -7.59 -3.77 11.59
CA LEU A 129 -9.03 -3.68 11.30
C LEU A 129 -9.36 -4.29 9.94
N MET A 130 -10.40 -5.13 9.86
CA MET A 130 -10.85 -5.71 8.59
C MET A 130 -11.25 -4.65 7.56
N ILE A 131 -11.85 -3.55 8.00
CA ILE A 131 -12.23 -2.43 7.13
C ILE A 131 -11.01 -1.82 6.41
N SER A 132 -9.86 -1.80 7.08
CA SER A 132 -8.61 -1.27 6.51
C SER A 132 -8.07 -2.17 5.42
N LYS A 133 -8.19 -3.49 5.60
CA LYS A 133 -7.81 -4.47 4.57
C LYS A 133 -8.73 -4.37 3.37
N ALA A 134 -10.04 -4.27 3.60
CA ALA A 134 -11.02 -4.08 2.54
C ALA A 134 -10.77 -2.79 1.76
N ASN A 135 -10.44 -1.69 2.46
CA ASN A 135 -10.09 -0.43 1.82
C ASN A 135 -8.86 -0.54 0.92
N THR A 136 -7.77 -1.15 1.41
CA THR A 136 -6.57 -1.35 0.60
C THR A 136 -6.85 -2.24 -0.62
N ALA A 137 -7.62 -3.31 -0.46
CA ALA A 137 -8.02 -4.17 -1.58
C ALA A 137 -8.85 -3.40 -2.62
N ALA A 138 -9.78 -2.56 -2.19
CA ALA A 138 -10.56 -1.70 -3.08
C ALA A 138 -9.68 -0.67 -3.80
N GLN A 139 -8.68 -0.08 -3.12
CA GLN A 139 -7.73 0.85 -3.75
C GLN A 139 -6.87 0.16 -4.82
N ILE A 140 -6.38 -1.05 -4.54
CA ILE A 140 -5.62 -1.86 -5.51
C ILE A 140 -6.50 -2.18 -6.72
N LEU A 141 -7.74 -2.62 -6.49
CA LEU A 141 -8.69 -2.94 -7.56
C LEU A 141 -9.03 -1.70 -8.40
N TYR A 142 -9.28 -0.55 -7.76
CA TYR A 142 -9.52 0.71 -8.45
C TYR A 142 -8.33 1.10 -9.34
N ALA A 143 -7.11 1.07 -8.80
CA ALA A 143 -5.90 1.37 -9.56
C ALA A 143 -5.71 0.42 -10.74
N ALA A 144 -5.93 -0.88 -10.55
CA ALA A 144 -5.88 -1.88 -11.62
C ALA A 144 -6.90 -1.58 -12.73
N LEU A 145 -8.15 -1.30 -12.36
CA LEU A 145 -9.23 -1.02 -13.30
C LEU A 145 -8.98 0.28 -14.08
N LEU A 146 -8.54 1.33 -13.40
CA LEU A 146 -8.24 2.61 -14.04
C LEU A 146 -7.06 2.49 -15.01
N LEU A 147 -5.97 1.82 -14.62
CA LEU A 147 -4.84 1.57 -15.51
C LEU A 147 -5.21 0.66 -16.69
N ALA A 148 -6.06 -0.34 -16.47
CA ALA A 148 -6.56 -1.20 -17.55
C ALA A 148 -7.47 -0.44 -18.53
N ASP A 149 -8.32 0.46 -18.02
CA ASP A 149 -9.17 1.29 -18.86
C ASP A 149 -8.34 2.19 -19.78
N LEU A 150 -7.35 2.89 -19.20
CA LEU A 150 -6.45 3.79 -19.93
C LEU A 150 -5.50 3.05 -20.88
N GLY A 151 -4.93 1.93 -20.44
CA GLY A 151 -3.85 1.25 -21.15
C GLY A 151 -4.29 0.15 -22.12
N LEU A 152 -5.45 -0.47 -21.88
CA LEU A 152 -5.94 -1.62 -22.67
C LEU A 152 -7.24 -1.32 -23.43
N ALA A 153 -7.77 -0.10 -23.30
CA ALA A 153 -9.01 0.36 -23.96
C ALA A 153 -10.22 -0.55 -23.67
N TRP A 154 -10.31 -1.08 -22.44
CA TRP A 154 -11.40 -1.98 -22.03
C TRP A 154 -12.75 -1.27 -21.79
N ARG A 155 -12.80 0.07 -21.86
CA ARG A 155 -14.01 0.89 -21.71
C ARG A 155 -14.76 0.61 -20.40
N LEU A 156 -14.02 0.65 -19.30
CA LEU A 156 -14.46 0.36 -17.94
C LEU A 156 -14.93 1.60 -17.16
N GLU A 157 -14.98 2.79 -17.77
CA GLU A 157 -15.31 4.04 -17.07
C GLU A 157 -16.46 3.93 -16.05
N PRO A 158 -17.64 3.36 -16.36
CA PRO A 158 -18.72 3.26 -15.37
C PRO A 158 -18.34 2.43 -14.14
N LEU A 159 -17.55 1.38 -14.34
CA LEU A 159 -17.06 0.52 -13.26
C LEU A 159 -15.98 1.23 -12.44
N VAL A 160 -15.09 1.98 -13.09
CA VAL A 160 -14.05 2.79 -12.44
C VAL A 160 -14.70 3.86 -11.55
N ASP A 161 -15.73 4.55 -12.03
CA ASP A 161 -16.46 5.56 -11.26
C ASP A 161 -17.13 4.98 -10.02
N ILE A 162 -17.88 3.88 -10.18
CA ILE A 162 -18.50 3.17 -9.06
C ILE A 162 -17.43 2.75 -8.04
N MET A 163 -16.31 2.20 -8.52
CA MET A 163 -15.23 1.75 -7.66
C MET A 163 -14.56 2.92 -6.93
N GLY A 164 -14.45 4.09 -7.55
CA GLY A 164 -13.97 5.32 -6.91
C GLY A 164 -14.81 5.72 -5.71
N TRP A 165 -16.15 5.64 -5.82
CA TRP A 165 -17.06 5.89 -4.69
C TRP A 165 -16.97 4.81 -3.60
N VAL A 166 -16.78 3.54 -3.98
CA VAL A 166 -16.54 2.45 -3.02
C VAL A 166 -15.25 2.70 -2.23
N VAL A 167 -14.16 3.08 -2.90
CA VAL A 167 -12.89 3.45 -2.25
C VAL A 167 -13.10 4.64 -1.31
N ALA A 168 -13.84 5.67 -1.74
CA ALA A 168 -14.13 6.83 -0.90
C ALA A 168 -14.87 6.43 0.38
N ALA A 169 -15.94 5.65 0.27
CA ALA A 169 -16.73 5.19 1.40
C ALA A 169 -15.89 4.33 2.37
N LEU A 170 -15.15 3.35 1.86
CA LEU A 170 -14.29 2.50 2.69
C LEU A 170 -13.16 3.30 3.36
N THR A 171 -12.60 4.30 2.68
CA THR A 171 -11.57 5.18 3.23
C THR A 171 -12.12 6.01 4.39
N LEU A 172 -13.30 6.59 4.24
CA LEU A 172 -13.98 7.35 5.30
C LEU A 172 -14.30 6.48 6.52
N VAL A 173 -14.90 5.30 6.30
CA VAL A 173 -15.22 4.37 7.38
C VAL A 173 -13.95 3.90 8.09
N SER A 174 -12.89 3.62 7.34
CA SER A 174 -11.60 3.24 7.90
C SER A 174 -10.96 4.36 8.73
N ALA A 175 -10.94 5.60 8.22
CA ALA A 175 -10.43 6.76 8.95
C ALA A 175 -11.21 6.97 10.25
N ALA A 176 -12.54 6.95 10.19
CA ALA A 176 -13.39 7.09 11.38
C ALA A 176 -13.18 5.96 12.40
N ALA A 177 -12.91 4.73 11.96
CA ALA A 177 -12.61 3.61 12.86
C ALA A 177 -11.29 3.81 13.60
N TYR A 178 -10.24 4.27 12.90
CA TYR A 178 -8.95 4.55 13.55
C TYR A 178 -9.01 5.73 14.51
N VAL A 179 -9.66 6.84 14.13
CA VAL A 179 -9.82 8.00 15.02
C VAL A 179 -10.56 7.62 16.28
N ARG A 180 -11.67 6.86 16.18
CA ARG A 180 -12.42 6.40 17.35
C ARG A 180 -11.60 5.49 18.24
N GLY A 181 -10.86 4.54 17.67
CA GLY A 181 -9.97 3.66 18.43
C GLY A 181 -8.87 4.42 19.16
N TRP A 182 -8.27 5.40 18.49
CA TRP A 182 -7.24 6.26 19.06
C TRP A 182 -7.77 7.12 20.22
N LEU A 183 -8.91 7.79 20.04
CA LEU A 183 -9.54 8.61 21.08
C LEU A 183 -9.92 7.79 22.31
N ALA A 184 -10.52 6.61 22.11
CA ALA A 184 -10.90 5.73 23.22
C ALA A 184 -9.68 5.28 24.04
N PHE A 185 -8.55 4.99 23.37
CA PHE A 185 -7.31 4.61 24.05
C PHE A 185 -6.67 5.78 24.80
N MET A 186 -6.70 6.99 24.24
CA MET A 186 -6.11 8.16 24.89
C MET A 186 -6.88 8.60 26.15
N GLN A 187 -8.19 8.37 26.19
CA GLN A 187 -9.08 8.66 27.32
C GLN A 187 -9.00 7.61 28.46
N GLY A 188 -8.47 6.42 28.19
CA GLY A 188 -8.11 5.41 29.20
C GLY A 188 -6.76 5.69 29.85
#